data_AF-A0A2N3NCX4-F1
#
_entry.id   AF-A0A2N3NCX4-F1
#
_cell.length_a   1.000
_cell.length_b   1.000
_cell.length_c   1.000
_cell.angle_alpha   90.00
_cell.angle_beta   90.00
_cell.angle_gamma   90.00
#
_symmetry.space_group_name_H-M   'P 1'
#
loop_
_entity.id
_entity.type
_entity.pdbx_description
1 polymer ?
#
loop_
_entity_poly.entity_id
_entity_poly.type
_entity_poly.pdbx_seq_one_letter_code
_entity_poly.pdbx_strand_id
1 'polypeptide(L)'
;MQEGPSVLTNVTVRPWALPIVTSSSRLDAISPDIHYRSLPARSRVAQAKGFLSNPIIGQRTIVQINISETQFLSTSMSLSRPTDFLLRLVVFPFTITSRFSSLSQKPIMPPAVNNHNPHPDFKKVEASREDFDRNAKFHITKTINPSWKFGEGANDTHTEGKHISIDPYEPGRSANFNYKLLISSIIPRPIAFLSTRSASGETNLAPFSYFGLVNHDPPLFAVSFVCSVKSAKDSLRNLVESKECVINIISEGFVEAANSCSVNAPAGASEWAVSGLTPVMDCVDVKCARAKEAVFAVEGKLESVREFESKTTPGKISSVLAVIEGTRFWVREDAINAEKNIVDPAVLRPMSRLGGIMYGRTTEAFEITRPDFEKDIGGREGYEALAKAADEKNKSS
;
A
#
# COMPACT_ATOMS: atom_id res chain seq x y z
N MET A 1 30.30 16.80 -55.71
CA MET A 1 29.36 17.42 -56.67
C MET A 1 28.12 16.55 -56.73
N GLN A 2 26.97 17.20 -56.92
CA GLN A 2 25.59 16.71 -57.02
C GLN A 2 24.82 16.50 -55.71
N GLU A 3 24.01 17.51 -55.44
CA GLU A 3 22.84 17.57 -54.57
C GLU A 3 21.65 16.80 -55.18
N GLY A 4 20.78 16.30 -54.30
CA GLY A 4 19.44 15.74 -54.58
C GLY A 4 18.58 15.89 -53.31
N PRO A 5 17.24 16.00 -53.43
CA PRO A 5 16.51 17.15 -52.87
C PRO A 5 16.04 16.98 -51.42
N SER A 6 16.08 18.11 -50.71
CA SER A 6 15.45 18.36 -49.42
C SER A 6 13.92 18.35 -49.53
N VAL A 7 13.27 17.42 -48.84
CA VAL A 7 11.83 17.49 -48.58
C VAL A 7 11.61 18.26 -47.28
N LEU A 8 11.14 19.50 -47.42
CA LEU A 8 10.63 20.33 -46.34
C LEU A 8 9.29 19.75 -45.85
N THR A 9 9.27 19.10 -44.70
CA THR A 9 8.04 18.88 -43.94
C THR A 9 7.88 20.00 -42.92
N ASN A 10 6.98 20.92 -43.22
CA ASN A 10 6.51 21.93 -42.27
C ASN A 10 5.81 21.24 -41.09
N VAL A 11 6.51 21.12 -39.96
CA VAL A 11 5.88 20.75 -38.69
C VAL A 11 5.33 22.02 -38.04
N THR A 12 4.04 22.25 -38.21
CA THR A 12 3.31 23.30 -37.51
C THR A 12 3.05 22.84 -36.07
N VAL A 13 3.94 23.22 -35.15
CA VAL A 13 3.72 23.03 -33.70
C VAL A 13 2.73 24.09 -33.24
N ARG A 14 1.52 23.69 -32.80
CA ARG A 14 0.57 24.59 -32.14
C ARG A 14 0.70 24.46 -30.63
N PRO A 15 0.92 25.57 -29.89
CA PRO A 15 0.95 25.54 -28.42
C PRO A 15 -0.45 25.29 -27.86
N TRP A 16 -0.54 24.39 -26.88
CA TRP A 16 -1.74 24.17 -26.09
C TRP A 16 -1.93 25.37 -25.15
N ALA A 17 -2.95 26.18 -25.41
CA ALA A 17 -3.39 27.25 -24.53
C ALA A 17 -4.39 26.68 -23.50
N LEU A 18 -4.02 26.68 -22.22
CA LEU A 18 -4.95 26.49 -21.11
C LEU A 18 -5.56 27.86 -20.73
N PRO A 19 -6.87 27.95 -20.45
CA PRO A 19 -7.49 29.21 -20.05
C PRO A 19 -7.10 29.58 -18.61
N ILE A 20 -6.37 30.69 -18.50
CA ILE A 20 -6.16 31.44 -17.25
C ILE A 20 -7.48 32.12 -16.89
N VAL A 21 -8.08 31.76 -15.76
CA VAL A 21 -9.17 32.55 -15.16
C VAL A 21 -8.54 33.55 -14.19
N THR A 22 -8.44 34.80 -14.61
CA THR A 22 -8.22 35.94 -13.73
C THR A 22 -9.57 36.46 -13.24
N SER A 23 -9.76 36.57 -11.92
CA SER A 23 -10.61 37.63 -11.38
C SER A 23 -10.17 37.99 -9.96
N SER A 24 -9.60 39.18 -9.83
CA SER A 24 -9.46 39.91 -8.58
C SER A 24 -10.57 40.95 -8.48
N SER A 25 -11.34 40.96 -7.39
CA SER A 25 -11.88 42.21 -6.82
C SER A 25 -12.38 41.97 -5.38
N ARG A 26 -12.10 42.97 -4.55
CA ARG A 26 -12.21 43.05 -3.09
C ARG A 26 -13.64 43.18 -2.56
N LEU A 27 -13.79 42.71 -1.31
CA LEU A 27 -14.49 43.28 -0.14
C LEU A 27 -15.84 43.99 -0.36
N ASP A 28 -16.89 43.49 0.31
CA ASP A 28 -17.52 44.23 1.40
C ASP A 28 -18.26 43.29 2.36
N ALA A 29 -18.23 43.67 3.65
CA ALA A 29 -18.69 42.95 4.81
C ALA A 29 -20.22 43.04 5.02
N ILE A 30 -20.79 42.07 5.73
CA ILE A 30 -21.78 42.24 6.83
C ILE A 30 -21.94 40.87 7.55
N SER A 31 -21.69 40.88 8.86
CA SER A 31 -21.97 39.80 9.83
C SER A 31 -23.33 40.06 10.50
N PRO A 32 -23.99 39.05 11.10
CA PRO A 32 -23.96 39.03 12.57
C PRO A 32 -23.90 37.64 13.24
N ASP A 33 -23.15 37.64 14.36
CA ASP A 33 -23.42 37.03 15.67
C ASP A 33 -23.85 35.57 15.80
N ILE A 34 -22.91 34.72 16.28
CA ILE A 34 -23.20 33.77 17.39
C ILE A 34 -21.99 33.75 18.35
N HIS A 35 -22.27 34.14 19.60
CA HIS A 35 -21.34 34.19 20.74
C HIS A 35 -20.91 32.81 21.26
N TYR A 36 -19.60 32.60 21.41
CA TYR A 36 -19.02 31.62 22.34
C TYR A 36 -18.67 32.32 23.66
N ARG A 37 -19.23 31.83 24.78
CA ARG A 37 -18.84 32.24 26.14
C ARG A 37 -17.83 31.25 26.72
N SER A 38 -16.64 31.73 27.03
CA SER A 38 -15.72 31.15 28.02
C SER A 38 -16.00 31.69 29.43
N LEU A 39 -15.76 30.92 30.49
CA LEU A 39 -15.07 31.36 31.72
C LEU A 39 -14.67 30.13 32.61
N PRO A 40 -13.64 30.25 33.48
CA PRO A 40 -12.88 29.14 34.10
C PRO A 40 -13.04 29.03 35.64
N ALA A 41 -12.50 27.96 36.28
CA ALA A 41 -11.94 28.04 37.65
C ALA A 41 -11.16 26.79 38.14
N ARG A 42 -9.89 27.06 38.52
CA ARG A 42 -9.19 26.69 39.79
C ARG A 42 -8.65 25.28 40.09
N SER A 43 -7.31 25.19 39.98
CA SER A 43 -6.29 24.87 41.01
C SER A 43 -6.42 23.63 41.92
N ARG A 44 -5.38 22.77 41.94
CA ARG A 44 -4.34 22.76 42.99
C ARG A 44 -3.18 21.80 42.64
N VAL A 45 -2.01 22.23 43.08
CA VAL A 45 -0.69 21.59 43.06
C VAL A 45 -0.59 20.52 44.15
N ALA A 46 0.10 19.40 43.88
CA ALA A 46 0.88 18.67 44.87
C ALA A 46 2.04 17.91 44.19
N GLN A 47 3.26 18.37 44.48
CA GLN A 47 4.50 17.62 44.27
C GLN A 47 4.70 16.63 45.41
N ALA A 48 5.27 15.45 45.11
CA ALA A 48 6.11 14.73 46.06
C ALA A 48 7.25 14.02 45.32
N LYS A 49 8.48 14.38 45.69
CA LYS A 49 9.76 13.72 45.33
C LYS A 49 9.98 12.52 46.26
N GLY A 50 10.69 11.49 45.78
CA GLY A 50 11.29 10.46 46.64
C GLY A 50 12.10 9.43 45.85
N PHE A 51 13.41 9.39 46.13
CA PHE A 51 14.48 8.64 45.46
C PHE A 51 14.62 7.16 45.93
N LEU A 52 15.27 6.37 45.08
CA LEU A 52 16.23 5.26 45.35
C LEU A 52 15.79 3.80 45.65
N SER A 53 16.47 2.93 44.88
CA SER A 53 17.08 1.64 45.21
C SER A 53 16.32 0.32 44.93
N ASN A 54 16.92 -0.46 44.02
CA ASN A 54 16.81 -1.93 43.91
C ASN A 54 17.50 -2.59 45.13
N PRO A 55 17.05 -3.78 45.58
CA PRO A 55 17.66 -5.03 45.08
C PRO A 55 16.73 -6.27 44.95
N ILE A 56 16.95 -7.04 43.88
CA ILE A 56 17.22 -8.49 43.78
C ILE A 56 16.34 -9.54 44.55
N ILE A 57 15.86 -10.53 43.77
CA ILE A 57 15.40 -11.92 44.05
C ILE A 57 13.99 -12.12 44.67
N GLY A 58 13.15 -12.86 43.94
CA GLY A 58 11.98 -13.56 44.48
C GLY A 58 11.00 -13.98 43.38
N GLN A 59 11.01 -15.26 43.00
CA GLN A 59 10.01 -15.89 42.13
C GLN A 59 8.59 -15.53 42.59
N ARG A 60 7.76 -15.00 41.69
CA ARG A 60 6.31 -14.89 41.89
C ARG A 60 5.60 -15.59 40.75
N THR A 61 5.07 -16.77 41.07
CA THR A 61 4.04 -17.47 40.30
C THR A 61 2.79 -16.58 40.27
N ILE A 62 2.43 -16.07 39.10
CA ILE A 62 1.16 -15.37 38.87
C ILE A 62 0.17 -16.40 38.33
N VAL A 63 -0.84 -16.72 39.14
CA VAL A 63 -2.00 -17.51 38.73
C VAL A 63 -3.01 -16.54 38.13
N GLN A 64 -3.25 -16.66 36.82
CA GLN A 64 -4.23 -15.84 36.09
C GLN A 64 -5.55 -16.60 36.02
N ILE A 65 -6.56 -16.10 36.71
CA ILE A 65 -7.94 -16.61 36.66
C ILE A 65 -8.67 -15.82 35.58
N ASN A 66 -9.05 -16.49 34.48
CA ASN A 66 -9.95 -15.95 33.47
C ASN A 66 -11.39 -16.15 33.92
N ILE A 67 -12.16 -15.07 34.02
CA ILE A 67 -13.62 -15.11 34.13
C ILE A 67 -14.16 -14.54 32.82
N SER A 68 -14.86 -15.39 32.06
CA SER A 68 -15.59 -15.03 30.86
C SER A 68 -17.01 -14.60 31.22
N GLU A 69 -17.45 -13.41 30.80
CA GLU A 69 -18.86 -13.05 30.80
C GLU A 69 -19.33 -12.75 29.37
N THR A 70 -20.46 -13.38 29.03
CA THR A 70 -21.22 -13.22 27.80
C THR A 70 -22.62 -12.73 28.18
N GLN A 71 -23.05 -11.66 27.51
CA GLN A 71 -24.42 -11.19 27.25
C GLN A 71 -25.35 -10.83 28.41
N PHE A 72 -25.82 -9.57 28.39
CA PHE A 72 -27.17 -9.21 28.84
C PHE A 72 -27.86 -8.28 27.84
N LEU A 73 -29.07 -8.68 27.46
CA LEU A 73 -30.12 -7.89 26.81
C LEU A 73 -30.94 -7.15 27.88
N SER A 74 -31.57 -6.06 27.46
CA SER A 74 -32.82 -5.47 27.98
C SER A 74 -32.77 -4.40 29.10
N THR A 75 -33.03 -3.16 28.66
CA THR A 75 -34.13 -2.24 29.03
C THR A 75 -34.31 -1.73 30.48
N SER A 76 -34.10 -0.39 30.58
CA SER A 76 -34.82 0.67 31.33
C SER A 76 -34.98 0.67 32.87
N MET A 77 -34.65 1.86 33.38
CA MET A 77 -35.29 2.65 34.44
C MET A 77 -35.05 2.31 35.92
N SER A 78 -34.25 3.21 36.52
CA SER A 78 -34.68 4.15 37.59
C SER A 78 -34.38 3.81 39.06
N LEU A 79 -33.68 4.77 39.66
CA LEU A 79 -33.74 5.30 41.04
C LEU A 79 -32.98 4.62 42.19
N SER A 80 -32.02 5.42 42.70
CA SER A 80 -31.65 5.71 44.10
C SER A 80 -31.02 4.63 45.01
N ARG A 81 -29.85 5.02 45.57
CA ARG A 81 -29.01 4.43 46.63
C ARG A 81 -29.71 4.40 48.02
N PRO A 82 -29.00 4.06 49.13
CA PRO A 82 -28.29 2.82 49.52
C PRO A 82 -28.66 2.37 50.97
N THR A 83 -28.27 1.17 51.42
CA THR A 83 -27.84 0.93 52.83
C THR A 83 -27.14 -0.43 53.00
N ASP A 84 -26.14 -0.42 53.88
CA ASP A 84 -25.24 -1.51 54.28
C ASP A 84 -25.94 -2.71 54.93
N PHE A 85 -25.38 -3.93 54.79
CA PHE A 85 -25.30 -4.89 55.91
C PHE A 85 -24.19 -5.94 55.69
N LEU A 86 -23.32 -6.05 56.70
CA LEU A 86 -22.25 -7.03 56.89
C LEU A 86 -22.77 -8.49 56.96
N LEU A 87 -22.03 -9.46 56.39
CA LEU A 87 -22.09 -10.84 56.89
C LEU A 87 -20.72 -11.52 56.87
N ARG A 88 -20.42 -12.19 57.99
CA ARG A 88 -19.14 -12.78 58.42
C ARG A 88 -18.81 -14.09 57.68
N LEU A 89 -17.50 -14.29 57.46
CA LEU A 89 -16.86 -15.56 57.10
C LEU A 89 -17.07 -16.64 58.18
N VAL A 90 -17.37 -17.86 57.75
CA VAL A 90 -17.14 -19.11 58.50
C VAL A 90 -16.39 -20.07 57.59
N VAL A 91 -15.23 -20.53 58.05
CA VAL A 91 -14.35 -21.50 57.37
C VAL A 91 -14.45 -22.84 58.08
N PHE A 92 -14.63 -23.94 57.34
CA PHE A 92 -14.42 -25.31 57.82
C PHE A 92 -13.48 -26.07 56.86
N PRO A 93 -12.49 -26.85 57.35
CA PRO A 93 -11.52 -27.55 56.51
C PRO A 93 -11.78 -29.08 56.43
N PHE A 94 -10.92 -29.79 55.67
CA PHE A 94 -10.68 -31.26 55.62
C PHE A 94 -11.59 -32.10 54.69
N THR A 95 -11.13 -33.11 53.91
CA THR A 95 -9.81 -33.66 53.54
C THR A 95 -9.99 -34.47 52.24
N ILE A 96 -8.95 -34.55 51.42
CA ILE A 96 -8.88 -35.39 50.21
C ILE A 96 -8.56 -36.85 50.60
N THR A 97 -9.26 -37.82 50.02
CA THR A 97 -8.80 -39.21 49.92
C THR A 97 -8.91 -39.71 48.47
N SER A 98 -7.78 -40.16 47.95
CA SER A 98 -7.59 -40.68 46.59
C SER A 98 -8.08 -42.13 46.46
N ARG A 99 -8.79 -42.46 45.37
CA ARG A 99 -8.81 -43.81 44.81
C ARG A 99 -8.21 -43.80 43.41
N PHE A 100 -7.07 -44.46 43.27
CA PHE A 100 -6.45 -44.76 41.98
C PHE A 100 -7.21 -45.90 41.30
N SER A 101 -7.70 -45.65 40.09
CA SER A 101 -8.09 -46.70 39.13
C SER A 101 -7.22 -46.52 37.89
N SER A 102 -6.42 -47.54 37.57
CA SER A 102 -5.50 -47.53 36.43
C SER A 102 -6.28 -47.74 35.13
N LEU A 103 -6.56 -46.66 34.41
CA LEU A 103 -6.96 -46.71 33.01
C LEU A 103 -5.73 -46.43 32.16
N SER A 104 -5.32 -47.43 31.39
CA SER A 104 -4.28 -47.36 30.37
C SER A 104 -4.58 -46.23 29.38
N GLN A 105 -3.94 -45.08 29.55
CA GLN A 105 -3.97 -43.99 28.57
C GLN A 105 -3.08 -44.41 27.38
N LYS A 106 -3.71 -44.65 26.22
CA LYS A 106 -3.00 -44.65 24.94
C LYS A 106 -2.27 -43.31 24.81
N PRO A 107 -1.01 -43.28 24.32
CA PRO A 107 -0.31 -42.03 24.11
C PRO A 107 -1.11 -41.16 23.15
N ILE A 108 -1.51 -39.98 23.63
CA ILE A 108 -2.11 -38.94 22.81
C ILE A 108 -0.99 -38.49 21.88
N MET A 109 -1.03 -38.93 20.63
CA MET A 109 -0.17 -38.38 19.59
C MET A 109 -0.43 -36.87 19.55
N PRO A 110 0.62 -36.01 19.52
CA PRO A 110 0.40 -34.60 19.28
C PRO A 110 -0.40 -34.46 17.99
N PRO A 111 -1.38 -33.54 17.92
CA PRO A 111 -2.12 -33.32 16.68
C PRO A 111 -1.10 -33.07 15.58
N ALA A 112 -1.28 -33.78 14.46
CA ALA A 112 -0.44 -33.64 13.28
C ALA A 112 -0.24 -32.14 13.03
N VAL A 113 1.03 -31.72 13.02
CA VAL A 113 1.39 -30.39 12.54
C VAL A 113 0.90 -30.35 11.11
N ASN A 114 -0.28 -29.77 10.90
CA ASN A 114 -0.81 -29.55 9.58
C ASN A 114 0.21 -28.65 8.87
N ASN A 115 1.04 -29.26 8.05
CA ASN A 115 2.02 -28.60 7.20
C ASN A 115 1.24 -27.83 6.13
N HIS A 116 0.60 -26.74 6.53
CA HIS A 116 0.01 -25.75 5.63
C HIS A 116 1.14 -24.93 5.05
N ASN A 117 2.04 -25.56 4.29
CA ASN A 117 2.77 -24.81 3.31
C ASN A 117 1.78 -24.63 2.13
N PRO A 118 1.20 -23.44 1.91
CA PRO A 118 0.28 -23.22 0.79
C PRO A 118 0.99 -23.34 -0.57
N HIS A 119 2.31 -23.49 -0.55
CA HIS A 119 3.16 -23.70 -1.70
C HIS A 119 3.82 -25.08 -1.58
N PRO A 120 3.81 -25.89 -2.67
CA PRO A 120 4.67 -27.07 -2.77
C PRO A 120 6.14 -26.65 -2.59
N ASP A 121 7.05 -27.62 -2.50
CA ASP A 121 8.48 -27.35 -2.59
C ASP A 121 8.78 -26.44 -3.80
N PHE A 122 9.03 -25.16 -3.54
CA PHE A 122 9.02 -24.12 -4.57
C PHE A 122 10.08 -24.38 -5.63
N LYS A 123 11.23 -24.94 -5.24
CA LYS A 123 12.29 -25.27 -6.20
C LYS A 123 11.91 -26.39 -7.15
N LYS A 124 11.08 -27.35 -6.72
CA LYS A 124 10.53 -28.36 -7.63
C LYS A 124 9.52 -27.75 -8.62
N VAL A 125 8.68 -26.83 -8.15
CA VAL A 125 7.70 -26.13 -9.00
C VAL A 125 8.40 -25.19 -9.98
N GLU A 126 9.45 -24.50 -9.55
CA GLU A 126 10.25 -23.63 -10.40
C GLU A 126 10.97 -24.43 -11.50
N ALA A 127 11.55 -25.59 -11.15
CA ALA A 127 12.23 -26.47 -12.10
C ALA A 127 11.31 -27.09 -13.16
N SER A 128 9.99 -27.09 -12.95
CA SER A 128 9.03 -27.58 -13.96
C SER A 128 8.52 -26.49 -14.89
N ARG A 129 8.94 -25.24 -14.72
CA ARG A 129 8.55 -24.10 -15.58
C ARG A 129 9.55 -23.93 -16.71
N GLU A 130 9.14 -23.19 -17.72
CA GLU A 130 10.05 -22.76 -18.78
C GLU A 130 11.19 -21.90 -18.21
N ASP A 131 12.36 -22.03 -18.83
CA ASP A 131 13.50 -21.19 -18.49
C ASP A 131 13.20 -19.72 -18.71
N PHE A 132 13.89 -18.86 -17.95
CA PHE A 132 13.74 -17.42 -18.07
C PHE A 132 14.13 -16.94 -19.48
N ASP A 133 13.16 -16.43 -20.24
CA ASP A 133 13.40 -15.89 -21.58
C ASP A 133 14.16 -14.55 -21.52
N ARG A 134 15.48 -14.64 -21.70
CA ARG A 134 16.40 -13.49 -21.79
C ARG A 134 16.23 -12.68 -23.07
N ASN A 135 15.62 -13.25 -24.10
CA ASN A 135 15.47 -12.64 -25.42
C ASN A 135 14.15 -11.88 -25.59
N ALA A 136 13.19 -12.03 -24.67
CA ALA A 136 11.97 -11.23 -24.69
C ALA A 136 12.31 -9.73 -24.69
N LYS A 137 11.72 -9.02 -25.65
CA LYS A 137 11.89 -7.56 -25.84
C LYS A 137 10.54 -6.87 -25.74
N PHE A 138 10.57 -5.65 -25.21
CA PHE A 138 9.44 -4.75 -25.31
C PHE A 138 9.09 -4.53 -26.78
N HIS A 139 7.81 -4.69 -27.12
CA HIS A 139 7.31 -4.42 -28.46
C HIS A 139 5.89 -3.88 -28.40
N ILE A 140 5.50 -3.16 -29.46
CA ILE A 140 4.18 -2.56 -29.59
C ILE A 140 3.36 -3.36 -30.59
N THR A 141 2.15 -3.75 -30.20
CA THR A 141 1.18 -4.48 -31.02
C THR A 141 0.04 -3.56 -31.46
N LYS A 142 -0.79 -4.04 -32.38
CA LYS A 142 -2.07 -3.39 -32.70
C LYS A 142 -3.03 -3.59 -31.53
N THR A 143 -4.01 -2.69 -31.40
CA THR A 143 -5.14 -2.92 -30.49
C THR A 143 -5.90 -4.19 -30.90
N ILE A 144 -6.65 -4.77 -29.97
CA ILE A 144 -7.45 -5.99 -30.19
C ILE A 144 -8.37 -5.84 -31.41
N ASN A 145 -9.00 -4.67 -31.56
CA ASN A 145 -9.81 -4.32 -32.72
C ASN A 145 -9.46 -2.89 -33.19
N PRO A 146 -8.59 -2.74 -34.20
CA PRO A 146 -8.22 -1.44 -34.76
C PRO A 146 -9.36 -0.72 -35.47
N SER A 147 -10.47 -1.41 -35.75
CA SER A 147 -11.66 -0.87 -36.40
C SER A 147 -12.82 -0.63 -35.43
N TRP A 148 -12.56 -0.72 -34.11
CA TRP A 148 -13.57 -0.49 -33.08
C TRP A 148 -14.15 0.92 -33.16
N LYS A 149 -15.46 1.04 -32.92
CA LYS A 149 -16.18 2.32 -32.93
C LYS A 149 -16.90 2.58 -31.61
N PHE A 150 -17.11 3.87 -31.31
CA PHE A 150 -17.88 4.27 -30.13
C PHE A 150 -19.26 3.59 -30.13
N GLY A 151 -19.62 3.01 -28.98
CA GLY A 151 -20.87 2.28 -28.80
C GLY A 151 -20.83 0.78 -29.15
N GLU A 152 -19.74 0.25 -29.72
CA GLU A 152 -19.67 -1.18 -30.07
C GLU A 152 -19.59 -2.11 -28.84
N GLY A 153 -19.13 -1.59 -27.71
CA GLY A 153 -19.00 -2.34 -26.46
C GLY A 153 -17.68 -3.12 -26.36
N ALA A 154 -17.66 -4.19 -25.57
CA ALA A 154 -16.47 -5.02 -25.39
C ALA A 154 -16.14 -5.83 -26.66
N ASN A 155 -14.86 -6.04 -26.95
CA ASN A 155 -14.43 -6.91 -28.06
C ASN A 155 -14.73 -8.40 -27.77
N ASP A 156 -14.50 -8.83 -26.53
CA ASP A 156 -14.75 -10.16 -25.99
C ASP A 156 -14.71 -10.08 -24.45
N THR A 157 -15.45 -10.94 -23.74
CA THR A 157 -15.37 -11.11 -22.28
C THR A 157 -14.55 -12.33 -21.86
N HIS A 158 -14.02 -13.08 -22.84
CA HIS A 158 -13.29 -14.34 -22.73
C HIS A 158 -14.12 -15.51 -22.18
N THR A 159 -15.05 -15.25 -21.26
CA THR A 159 -15.96 -16.23 -20.66
C THR A 159 -17.32 -15.62 -20.32
N GLU A 160 -18.34 -16.46 -20.11
CA GLU A 160 -19.72 -16.08 -19.75
C GLU A 160 -20.02 -16.19 -18.24
N GLY A 161 -18.99 -16.13 -17.39
CA GLY A 161 -19.16 -16.25 -15.94
C GLY A 161 -20.06 -15.15 -15.37
N LYS A 162 -21.03 -15.53 -14.52
CA LYS A 162 -21.84 -14.55 -13.78
C LYS A 162 -21.03 -13.96 -12.63
N HIS A 163 -21.14 -12.65 -12.43
CA HIS A 163 -20.59 -12.00 -11.25
C HIS A 163 -21.21 -12.55 -9.97
N ILE A 164 -20.37 -12.71 -8.95
CA ILE A 164 -20.80 -12.98 -7.58
C ILE A 164 -20.53 -11.76 -6.72
N SER A 165 -21.45 -11.45 -5.80
CA SER A 165 -21.23 -10.42 -4.79
C SER A 165 -20.42 -11.01 -3.64
N ILE A 166 -19.40 -10.29 -3.18
CA ILE A 166 -18.58 -10.65 -2.02
C ILE A 166 -18.58 -9.45 -1.08
N ASP A 167 -19.21 -9.58 0.08
CA ASP A 167 -19.14 -8.56 1.12
C ASP A 167 -17.80 -8.72 1.89
N PRO A 168 -16.92 -7.71 1.91
CA PRO A 168 -15.64 -7.79 2.63
C PRO A 168 -15.80 -8.00 4.14
N TYR A 169 -17.00 -7.82 4.70
CA TYR A 169 -17.32 -7.97 6.13
C TYR A 169 -18.35 -9.07 6.41
N GLU A 170 -18.65 -9.95 5.44
CA GLU A 170 -19.59 -11.05 5.66
C GLU A 170 -19.16 -11.96 6.83
N PRO A 171 -20.12 -12.51 7.61
CA PRO A 171 -19.80 -13.38 8.75
C PRO A 171 -18.85 -14.53 8.38
N GLY A 172 -17.77 -14.69 9.15
CA GLY A 172 -16.78 -15.74 8.95
C GLY A 172 -15.66 -15.40 7.95
N ARG A 173 -15.70 -14.24 7.29
CA ARG A 173 -14.64 -13.79 6.39
C ARG A 173 -13.53 -13.07 7.14
N SER A 174 -12.29 -13.56 7.01
CA SER A 174 -11.12 -12.88 7.58
C SER A 174 -10.60 -11.75 6.67
N ALA A 175 -10.00 -10.72 7.27
CA ALA A 175 -9.31 -9.66 6.52
C ALA A 175 -8.18 -10.19 5.61
N ASN A 176 -7.61 -11.36 5.93
CA ASN A 176 -6.62 -12.02 5.08
C ASN A 176 -7.20 -12.51 3.74
N PHE A 177 -8.49 -12.87 3.68
CA PHE A 177 -9.15 -13.18 2.42
C PHE A 177 -9.35 -11.93 1.56
N ASN A 178 -9.65 -10.78 2.19
CA ASN A 178 -9.65 -9.50 1.48
C ASN A 178 -8.25 -9.17 0.95
N TYR A 179 -7.20 -9.37 1.75
CA TYR A 179 -5.82 -9.19 1.30
C TYR A 179 -5.51 -10.05 0.05
N LYS A 180 -5.75 -11.36 0.12
CA LYS A 180 -5.49 -12.28 -1.01
C LYS A 180 -6.28 -11.91 -2.27
N LEU A 181 -7.56 -11.57 -2.10
CA LEU A 181 -8.42 -11.16 -3.21
C LEU A 181 -7.88 -9.86 -3.85
N LEU A 182 -7.66 -8.81 -3.04
CA LEU A 182 -7.22 -7.51 -3.56
C LEU A 182 -5.85 -7.58 -4.25
N ILE A 183 -4.86 -8.29 -3.68
CA ILE A 183 -3.53 -8.37 -4.31
C ILE A 183 -3.50 -9.25 -5.56
N SER A 184 -4.47 -10.13 -5.76
CA SER A 184 -4.58 -10.95 -6.98
C SER A 184 -5.42 -10.28 -8.05
N SER A 185 -6.40 -9.45 -7.66
CA SER A 185 -7.28 -8.72 -8.59
C SER A 185 -6.73 -7.37 -9.03
N ILE A 186 -5.96 -6.67 -8.18
CA ILE A 186 -5.36 -5.37 -8.51
C ILE A 186 -3.91 -5.61 -8.93
N ILE A 187 -3.73 -5.90 -10.21
CA ILE A 187 -2.45 -6.20 -10.86
C ILE A 187 -2.43 -5.60 -12.27
N PRO A 188 -1.25 -5.32 -12.86
CA PRO A 188 0.07 -5.28 -12.23
C PRO A 188 0.22 -4.08 -11.27
N ARG A 189 0.89 -4.28 -10.13
CA ARG A 189 1.21 -3.17 -9.21
C ARG A 189 2.65 -2.72 -9.38
N PRO A 190 2.92 -1.41 -9.54
CA PRO A 190 4.29 -0.92 -9.49
C PRO A 190 4.86 -1.09 -8.07
N ILE A 191 6.19 -1.08 -7.95
CA ILE A 191 6.89 -1.32 -6.69
C ILE A 191 7.77 -0.11 -6.39
N ALA A 192 7.52 0.55 -5.26
CA ALA A 192 8.44 1.53 -4.69
C ALA A 192 9.54 0.78 -3.94
N PHE A 193 10.78 0.82 -4.46
CA PHE A 193 11.93 0.29 -3.76
C PHE A 193 12.60 1.42 -2.96
N LEU A 194 12.16 1.53 -1.71
CA LEU A 194 12.47 2.66 -0.84
C LEU A 194 13.82 2.48 -0.17
N SER A 195 14.74 3.39 -0.46
CA SER A 195 15.92 3.65 0.35
C SER A 195 15.58 4.73 1.37
N THR A 196 15.79 4.43 2.65
CA THR A 196 15.56 5.39 3.73
C THR A 196 16.75 5.41 4.68
N ARG A 197 16.85 6.47 5.46
CA ARG A 197 17.92 6.66 6.43
C ARG A 197 17.36 7.17 7.75
N SER A 198 17.78 6.59 8.86
CA SER A 198 17.40 7.06 10.20
C SER A 198 18.12 8.38 10.54
N ALA A 199 17.68 9.05 11.60
CA ALA A 199 18.37 10.25 12.10
C ALA A 199 19.80 9.97 12.58
N SER A 200 20.09 8.75 13.07
CA SER A 200 21.43 8.29 13.45
C SER A 200 22.29 7.89 12.25
N GLY A 201 21.71 7.88 11.04
CA GLY A 201 22.40 7.62 9.80
C GLY A 201 22.34 6.18 9.32
N GLU A 202 21.62 5.29 9.99
CA GLU A 202 21.44 3.89 9.60
C GLU A 202 20.59 3.80 8.33
N THR A 203 21.03 2.99 7.37
CA THR A 203 20.38 2.86 6.06
C THR A 203 19.47 1.64 6.01
N ASN A 204 18.34 1.77 5.31
CA ASN A 204 17.39 0.69 5.06
C ASN A 204 17.05 0.66 3.57
N LEU A 205 16.76 -0.51 3.03
CA LEU A 205 16.27 -0.68 1.67
C LEU A 205 15.15 -1.72 1.62
N ALA A 206 13.95 -1.37 1.13
CA ALA A 206 12.82 -2.31 1.13
C ALA A 206 11.80 -2.05 0.00
N PRO A 207 11.17 -3.11 -0.56
CA PRO A 207 10.15 -2.99 -1.61
C PRO A 207 8.72 -2.85 -1.05
N PHE A 208 7.93 -1.97 -1.66
CA PHE A 208 6.52 -1.73 -1.32
C PHE A 208 5.66 -1.68 -2.59
N SER A 209 4.72 -2.63 -2.73
CA SER A 209 3.83 -2.69 -3.90
C SER A 209 2.48 -1.97 -3.73
N TYR A 210 2.24 -1.35 -2.56
CA TYR A 210 1.09 -0.45 -2.39
C TYR A 210 1.55 0.97 -2.73
N PHE A 211 1.89 1.14 -4.00
CA PHE A 211 2.56 2.32 -4.55
C PHE A 211 1.79 2.85 -5.77
N GLY A 212 1.71 4.17 -5.91
CA GLY A 212 1.13 4.82 -7.08
C GLY A 212 1.49 6.31 -7.18
N LEU A 213 1.33 6.88 -8.38
CA LEU A 213 1.44 8.32 -8.63
C LEU A 213 0.14 9.02 -8.21
N VAL A 214 0.25 10.16 -7.54
CA VAL A 214 -0.87 10.96 -7.03
C VAL A 214 -1.06 12.23 -7.87
N ASN A 215 0.03 12.94 -8.15
CA ASN A 215 0.00 14.21 -8.87
C ASN A 215 1.30 14.44 -9.65
N HIS A 216 1.26 15.32 -10.65
CA HIS A 216 2.44 15.73 -11.42
C HIS A 216 2.93 17.15 -11.10
N ASP A 217 2.07 18.02 -10.54
CA ASP A 217 2.45 19.37 -10.12
C ASP A 217 1.77 19.78 -8.78
N PRO A 218 2.46 19.64 -7.62
CA PRO A 218 3.80 19.07 -7.49
C PRO A 218 3.81 17.55 -7.74
N PRO A 219 4.97 16.94 -8.05
CA PRO A 219 5.08 15.49 -8.21
C PRO A 219 4.84 14.77 -6.88
N LEU A 220 3.70 14.08 -6.74
CA LEU A 220 3.33 13.40 -5.50
C LEU A 220 3.18 11.90 -5.73
N PHE A 221 3.67 11.11 -4.77
CA PHE A 221 3.64 9.66 -4.76
C PHE A 221 2.98 9.16 -3.47
N ALA A 222 2.19 8.08 -3.57
CA ALA A 222 1.57 7.42 -2.44
C ALA A 222 2.26 6.08 -2.18
N VAL A 223 2.68 5.84 -0.94
CA VAL A 223 3.17 4.53 -0.48
C VAL A 223 2.43 4.14 0.80
N SER A 224 1.82 2.96 0.82
CA SER A 224 1.15 2.43 2.02
C SER A 224 1.96 1.33 2.70
N PHE A 225 2.05 1.43 4.02
CA PHE A 225 2.73 0.49 4.91
C PHE A 225 1.69 -0.28 5.72
N VAL A 226 1.73 -1.62 5.69
CA VAL A 226 0.84 -2.47 6.49
C VAL A 226 1.40 -2.64 7.91
N CYS A 227 1.44 -1.54 8.64
CA CYS A 227 1.80 -1.44 10.05
C CYS A 227 1.27 -0.12 10.63
N SER A 228 1.47 0.11 11.93
CA SER A 228 1.19 1.40 12.58
C SER A 228 2.46 2.23 12.71
N VAL A 229 2.38 3.54 12.93
CA VAL A 229 3.57 4.35 13.25
C VAL A 229 4.20 3.88 14.58
N LYS A 230 3.38 3.48 15.56
CA LYS A 230 3.85 2.99 16.88
C LYS A 230 4.63 1.67 16.80
N SER A 231 4.30 0.83 15.83
CA SER A 231 4.94 -0.45 15.56
C SER A 231 5.50 -0.48 14.13
N ALA A 232 6.14 0.62 13.74
CA ALA A 232 6.64 0.83 12.40
C ALA A 232 7.79 -0.12 12.07
N LYS A 233 7.82 -0.55 10.81
CA LYS A 233 9.04 -1.11 10.20
C LYS A 233 10.07 0.00 10.03
N ASP A 234 11.34 -0.37 9.93
CA ASP A 234 12.46 0.57 9.76
C ASP A 234 12.21 1.60 8.65
N SER A 235 11.70 1.20 7.49
CA SER A 235 11.44 2.15 6.39
C SER A 235 10.44 3.26 6.76
N LEU A 236 9.32 2.92 7.42
CA LEU A 236 8.31 3.90 7.83
C LEU A 236 8.84 4.79 8.97
N ARG A 237 9.52 4.18 9.95
CA ARG A 237 10.14 4.92 11.06
C ARG A 237 11.14 5.96 10.52
N ASN A 238 12.07 5.50 9.69
CA ASN A 238 13.08 6.36 9.06
C ASN A 238 12.43 7.47 8.23
N LEU A 239 11.40 7.17 7.43
CA LEU A 239 10.68 8.16 6.63
C LEU A 239 10.00 9.22 7.51
N VAL A 240 9.35 8.82 8.61
CA VAL A 240 8.69 9.74 9.54
C VAL A 240 9.69 10.59 10.30
N GLU A 241 10.83 10.04 10.70
CA GLU A 241 11.87 10.74 11.45
C GLU A 241 12.71 11.68 10.58
N SER A 242 13.24 11.19 9.46
CA SER A 242 14.12 11.96 8.57
C SER A 242 13.37 12.85 7.59
N LYS A 243 12.09 12.54 7.30
CA LYS A 243 11.30 13.17 6.24
C LYS A 243 11.89 12.99 4.84
N GLU A 244 12.82 12.05 4.66
CA GLU A 244 13.57 11.86 3.42
C GLU A 244 13.54 10.39 3.00
N CYS A 245 13.49 10.16 1.68
CA CYS A 245 13.71 8.86 1.08
C CYS A 245 14.18 8.98 -0.36
N VAL A 246 14.57 7.85 -0.95
CA VAL A 246 14.67 7.70 -2.41
C VAL A 246 13.77 6.55 -2.85
N ILE A 247 12.91 6.80 -3.84
CA ILE A 247 12.08 5.81 -4.51
C ILE A 247 12.84 5.31 -5.74
N ASN A 248 13.24 4.04 -5.76
CA ASN A 248 13.87 3.42 -6.92
C ASN A 248 12.83 2.55 -7.65
N ILE A 249 12.85 2.55 -8.99
CA ILE A 249 12.05 1.62 -9.78
C ILE A 249 12.86 0.34 -10.01
N ILE A 250 12.25 -0.80 -9.70
CA ILE A 250 12.88 -2.12 -9.87
C ILE A 250 12.89 -2.47 -11.36
N SER A 251 14.09 -2.72 -11.89
CA SER A 251 14.28 -3.26 -13.23
C SER A 251 14.53 -4.77 -13.15
N GLU A 252 14.21 -5.47 -14.25
CA GLU A 252 14.34 -6.93 -14.38
C GLU A 252 15.70 -7.47 -13.91
N GLY A 253 16.79 -6.76 -14.22
CA GLY A 253 18.15 -7.22 -13.95
C GLY A 253 18.54 -7.34 -12.47
N PHE A 254 17.74 -6.83 -11.54
CA PHE A 254 18.04 -6.89 -10.10
C PHE A 254 16.84 -7.32 -9.25
N VAL A 255 15.85 -8.00 -9.84
CA VAL A 255 14.61 -8.36 -9.14
C VAL A 255 14.84 -9.30 -7.95
N GLU A 256 15.75 -10.26 -8.04
CA GLU A 256 16.09 -11.17 -6.94
C GLU A 256 16.73 -10.41 -5.77
N ALA A 257 17.66 -9.50 -6.08
CA ALA A 257 18.31 -8.64 -5.10
C ALA A 257 17.28 -7.74 -4.39
N ALA A 258 16.38 -7.10 -5.15
CA ALA A 258 15.30 -6.29 -4.58
C ALA A 258 14.30 -7.12 -3.76
N ASN A 259 13.98 -8.36 -4.19
CA ASN A 259 13.12 -9.26 -3.43
C ASN A 259 13.78 -9.70 -2.11
N SER A 260 15.10 -9.90 -2.09
CA SER A 260 15.83 -10.28 -0.87
C SER A 260 15.68 -9.25 0.26
N CYS A 261 15.50 -7.96 -0.07
CA CYS A 261 15.19 -6.88 0.87
C CYS A 261 13.80 -7.00 1.53
N SER A 262 12.98 -7.97 1.15
CA SER A 262 11.73 -8.29 1.85
C SER A 262 11.95 -9.15 3.09
N VAL A 263 13.20 -9.53 3.39
CA VAL A 263 13.56 -10.28 4.60
C VAL A 263 13.16 -9.52 5.85
N ASN A 264 12.75 -10.23 6.90
CA ASN A 264 12.51 -9.63 8.21
C ASN A 264 13.86 -9.43 8.94
N ALA A 265 14.68 -8.52 8.43
CA ALA A 265 15.95 -8.16 9.06
C ALA A 265 15.71 -7.57 10.46
N PRO A 266 16.58 -7.86 11.44
CA PRO A 266 16.55 -7.15 12.72
C PRO A 266 16.95 -5.69 12.53
N ALA A 267 16.49 -4.81 13.41
CA ALA A 267 16.88 -3.40 13.41
C ALA A 267 18.41 -3.25 13.45
N GLY A 268 18.93 -2.30 12.66
CA GLY A 268 20.37 -2.06 12.49
C GLY A 268 21.06 -2.95 11.45
N ALA A 269 20.41 -4.01 10.96
CA ALA A 269 20.93 -4.82 9.85
C ALA A 269 20.40 -4.29 8.51
N SER A 270 21.25 -3.56 7.78
CA SER A 270 20.87 -2.92 6.51
C SER A 270 20.68 -3.92 5.36
N GLU A 271 19.55 -3.85 4.66
CA GLU A 271 19.26 -4.72 3.51
C GLU A 271 20.12 -4.41 2.27
N TRP A 272 20.86 -3.30 2.27
CA TRP A 272 21.91 -3.04 1.28
C TRP A 272 22.94 -4.18 1.24
N ALA A 273 23.34 -4.70 2.41
CA ALA A 273 24.27 -5.83 2.49
C ALA A 273 23.61 -7.15 2.06
N VAL A 274 22.32 -7.33 2.35
CA VAL A 274 21.56 -8.55 1.99
C VAL A 274 21.39 -8.66 0.48
N SER A 275 21.07 -7.54 -0.17
CA SER A 275 20.81 -7.49 -1.61
C SER A 275 22.08 -7.46 -2.46
N GLY A 276 23.20 -6.97 -1.92
CA GLY A 276 24.42 -6.73 -2.68
C GLY A 276 24.31 -5.59 -3.70
N LEU A 277 23.25 -4.78 -3.62
CA LEU A 277 23.08 -3.60 -4.47
C LEU A 277 24.00 -2.47 -4.04
N THR A 278 24.32 -1.58 -4.97
CA THR A 278 25.30 -0.52 -4.74
C THR A 278 24.62 0.79 -4.34
N PRO A 279 24.77 1.27 -3.09
CA PRO A 279 24.27 2.58 -2.70
C PRO A 279 25.10 3.70 -3.35
N VAL A 280 24.45 4.67 -3.98
CA VAL A 280 25.08 5.88 -4.50
C VAL A 280 24.62 7.09 -3.68
N MET A 281 25.58 7.79 -3.08
CA MET A 281 25.38 8.93 -2.18
C MET A 281 25.57 10.27 -2.89
N ASP A 282 24.99 10.42 -4.09
CA ASP A 282 25.05 11.63 -4.92
C ASP A 282 23.73 12.39 -5.01
N CYS A 283 22.72 11.96 -4.23
CA CYS A 283 21.47 12.69 -4.06
C CYS A 283 21.73 14.12 -3.57
N VAL A 284 20.96 15.08 -4.09
CA VAL A 284 21.19 16.52 -3.89
C VAL A 284 20.28 17.10 -2.81
N ASP A 285 19.01 16.71 -2.80
CA ASP A 285 17.95 17.26 -1.96
C ASP A 285 17.65 16.39 -0.72
N VAL A 286 18.16 15.15 -0.69
CA VAL A 286 18.02 14.19 0.41
C VAL A 286 19.34 13.48 0.74
N LYS A 287 19.46 12.94 1.97
CA LYS A 287 20.65 12.22 2.46
C LYS A 287 20.59 10.71 2.26
N CYS A 288 19.52 10.20 1.65
CA CYS A 288 19.33 8.78 1.36
C CYS A 288 20.06 8.40 0.06
N ALA A 289 20.55 7.15 -0.03
CA ALA A 289 21.20 6.66 -1.24
C ALA A 289 20.16 6.31 -2.32
N ARG A 290 20.49 6.52 -3.60
CA ARG A 290 19.82 5.83 -4.71
C ARG A 290 20.53 4.51 -5.03
N ALA A 291 19.82 3.54 -5.60
CA ALA A 291 20.44 2.31 -6.08
C ALA A 291 21.13 2.57 -7.43
N LYS A 292 22.40 2.19 -7.57
CA LYS A 292 23.15 2.35 -8.83
C LYS A 292 22.49 1.61 -9.99
N GLU A 293 21.89 0.47 -9.69
CA GLU A 293 21.29 -0.46 -10.64
C GLU A 293 19.94 0.04 -11.18
N ALA A 294 19.29 0.99 -10.48
CA ALA A 294 18.01 1.53 -10.88
C ALA A 294 18.16 2.44 -12.11
N VAL A 295 17.29 2.24 -13.11
CA VAL A 295 17.22 3.10 -14.31
C VAL A 295 16.52 4.43 -14.01
N PHE A 296 15.54 4.41 -13.11
CA PHE A 296 14.81 5.59 -12.66
C PHE A 296 14.73 5.62 -11.13
N ALA A 297 15.05 6.77 -10.54
CA ALA A 297 14.90 7.01 -9.11
C ALA A 297 14.41 8.44 -8.82
N VAL A 298 13.74 8.59 -7.68
CA VAL A 298 13.14 9.85 -7.22
C VAL A 298 13.66 10.17 -5.83
N GLU A 299 14.28 11.33 -5.65
CA GLU A 299 14.49 11.89 -4.32
C GLU A 299 13.16 12.40 -3.77
N GLY A 300 12.81 11.96 -2.57
CA GLY A 300 11.49 12.18 -1.99
C GLY A 300 11.54 12.83 -0.62
N LYS A 301 10.70 13.83 -0.40
CA LYS A 301 10.42 14.39 0.93
C LYS A 301 9.03 14.00 1.39
N LEU A 302 8.90 13.65 2.67
CA LEU A 302 7.61 13.29 3.25
C LEU A 302 6.70 14.54 3.32
N GLU A 303 5.58 14.51 2.61
CA GLU A 303 4.57 15.56 2.61
C GLU A 303 3.59 15.33 3.77
N SER A 304 2.92 14.17 3.79
CA SER A 304 1.96 13.84 4.84
C SER A 304 1.90 12.35 5.15
N VAL A 305 1.33 12.03 6.31
CA VAL A 305 1.01 10.66 6.71
C VAL A 305 -0.42 10.58 7.22
N ARG A 306 -1.10 9.48 6.89
CA ARG A 306 -2.45 9.17 7.37
C ARG A 306 -2.52 7.73 7.86
N GLU A 307 -2.92 7.54 9.11
CA GLU A 307 -3.20 6.23 9.68
C GLU A 307 -4.63 5.77 9.37
N PHE A 308 -4.81 4.47 9.14
CA PHE A 308 -6.12 3.84 8.94
C PHE A 308 -6.40 2.78 10.00
N GLU A 309 -7.55 2.92 10.66
CA GLU A 309 -8.03 1.95 11.65
C GLU A 309 -8.65 0.71 11.00
N SER A 310 -8.40 -0.44 11.64
CA SER A 310 -9.02 -1.72 11.26
C SER A 310 -10.49 -1.73 11.64
N LYS A 311 -11.37 -1.99 10.65
CA LYS A 311 -12.80 -2.23 10.94
C LYS A 311 -13.05 -3.58 11.63
N THR A 312 -12.20 -4.58 11.41
CA THR A 312 -12.30 -5.91 12.04
C THR A 312 -11.73 -5.91 13.47
N THR A 313 -10.88 -4.95 13.81
CA THR A 313 -10.26 -4.82 15.14
C THR A 313 -10.24 -3.35 15.54
N PRO A 314 -11.36 -2.81 16.05
CA PRO A 314 -11.46 -1.40 16.43
C PRO A 314 -10.32 -0.97 17.37
N GLY A 315 -9.79 0.24 17.15
CA GLY A 315 -8.65 0.78 17.91
C GLY A 315 -7.26 0.29 17.45
N LYS A 316 -7.18 -0.67 16.51
CA LYS A 316 -5.91 -1.07 15.89
C LYS A 316 -5.67 -0.28 14.60
N ILE A 317 -4.54 0.43 14.52
CA ILE A 317 -4.05 0.97 13.24
C ILE A 317 -3.58 -0.20 12.36
N SER A 318 -4.19 -0.32 11.19
CA SER A 318 -3.96 -1.40 10.23
C SER A 318 -2.91 -1.04 9.18
N SER A 319 -2.86 0.23 8.79
CA SER A 319 -1.93 0.72 7.78
C SER A 319 -1.70 2.22 7.91
N VAL A 320 -0.61 2.67 7.31
CA VAL A 320 -0.22 4.08 7.21
C VAL A 320 0.00 4.39 5.74
N LEU A 321 -0.69 5.40 5.21
CA LEU A 321 -0.41 5.99 3.91
C LEU A 321 0.57 7.15 4.10
N ALA A 322 1.69 7.12 3.39
CA ALA A 322 2.61 8.25 3.26
C ALA A 322 2.44 8.86 1.86
N VAL A 323 2.32 10.19 1.81
CA VAL A 323 2.43 10.98 0.58
C VAL A 323 3.83 11.58 0.54
N ILE A 324 4.54 11.36 -0.56
CA ILE A 324 5.93 11.76 -0.76
C ILE A 324 5.98 12.71 -1.95
N GLU A 325 6.55 13.90 -1.76
CA GLU A 325 6.83 14.85 -2.82
C GLU A 325 8.18 14.52 -3.48
N GLY A 326 8.18 14.34 -4.79
CA GLY A 326 9.39 14.14 -5.57
C GLY A 326 10.11 15.46 -5.82
N THR A 327 11.29 15.64 -5.23
CA THR A 327 12.07 16.86 -5.36
C THR A 327 13.08 16.81 -6.50
N ARG A 328 13.52 15.60 -6.90
CA ARG A 328 14.45 15.39 -8.01
C ARG A 328 14.30 14.02 -8.63
N PHE A 329 14.53 13.94 -9.93
CA PHE A 329 14.52 12.70 -10.71
C PHE A 329 15.90 12.36 -11.23
N TRP A 330 16.25 11.09 -11.12
CA TRP A 330 17.44 10.48 -11.69
C TRP A 330 17.01 9.50 -12.76
N VAL A 331 17.52 9.67 -13.97
CA VAL A 331 17.23 8.77 -15.09
C VAL A 331 18.53 8.42 -15.78
N ARG A 332 18.70 7.16 -16.14
CA ARG A 332 19.85 6.71 -16.93
C ARG A 332 19.80 7.34 -18.32
N GLU A 333 20.94 7.79 -18.81
CA GLU A 333 21.03 8.58 -20.06
C GLU A 333 20.56 7.82 -21.31
N ASP A 334 20.76 6.51 -21.34
CA ASP A 334 20.32 5.62 -22.43
C ASP A 334 18.82 5.31 -22.38
N ALA A 335 18.14 5.69 -21.30
CA ALA A 335 16.72 5.40 -21.08
C ALA A 335 15.82 6.62 -21.28
N ILE A 336 16.36 7.82 -21.49
CA ILE A 336 15.59 9.06 -21.55
C ILE A 336 15.71 9.73 -22.92
N ASN A 337 14.61 10.28 -23.44
CA ASN A 337 14.65 11.08 -24.66
C ASN A 337 15.37 12.43 -24.47
N ALA A 338 15.65 13.11 -25.58
CA ALA A 338 16.38 14.38 -25.60
C ALA A 338 15.69 15.48 -24.77
N GLU A 339 14.35 15.51 -24.77
CA GLU A 339 13.53 16.47 -24.03
C GLU A 339 13.42 16.15 -22.53
N LYS A 340 13.94 15.01 -22.08
CA LYS A 340 13.90 14.54 -20.68
C LYS A 340 12.50 14.39 -20.09
N ASN A 341 11.54 13.94 -20.91
CA ASN A 341 10.14 13.81 -20.49
C ASN A 341 9.53 12.42 -20.76
N ILE A 342 10.24 11.53 -21.47
CA ILE A 342 9.79 10.17 -21.79
C ILE A 342 10.93 9.19 -21.53
N VAL A 343 10.64 8.16 -20.72
CA VAL A 343 11.54 7.04 -20.43
C VAL A 343 11.21 5.88 -21.37
N ASP A 344 12.23 5.30 -22.01
CA ASP A 344 12.10 4.11 -22.84
C ASP A 344 11.81 2.86 -21.97
N PRO A 345 10.62 2.24 -22.07
CA PRO A 345 10.29 1.04 -21.33
C PRO A 345 11.18 -0.16 -21.67
N ALA A 346 11.75 -0.23 -22.88
CA ALA A 346 12.65 -1.30 -23.31
C ALA A 346 13.98 -1.27 -22.54
N VAL A 347 14.40 -0.08 -22.09
CA VAL A 347 15.59 0.14 -21.27
C VAL A 347 15.27 0.06 -19.78
N LEU A 348 14.14 0.65 -19.35
CA LEU A 348 13.68 0.63 -17.96
C LEU A 348 13.38 -0.80 -17.47
N ARG A 349 12.83 -1.67 -18.33
CA ARG A 349 12.43 -3.06 -18.02
C ARG A 349 11.78 -3.20 -16.64
N PRO A 350 10.71 -2.43 -16.34
CA PRO A 350 10.17 -2.34 -15.00
C PRO A 350 9.54 -3.66 -14.56
N MET A 351 9.71 -4.00 -13.29
CA MET A 351 9.06 -5.15 -12.66
C MET A 351 7.81 -4.71 -11.90
N SER A 352 6.76 -5.51 -12.01
CA SER A 352 5.53 -5.33 -11.25
C SER A 352 5.31 -6.48 -10.26
N ARG A 353 4.56 -6.21 -9.19
CA ARG A 353 4.07 -7.24 -8.28
C ARG A 353 2.67 -7.68 -8.68
N LEU A 354 2.47 -9.00 -8.72
CA LEU A 354 1.18 -9.61 -9.04
C LEU A 354 0.54 -10.20 -7.76
N GLY A 355 -0.30 -11.23 -7.93
CA GLY A 355 -0.85 -12.03 -6.83
C GLY A 355 0.20 -12.91 -6.14
N GLY A 356 0.13 -13.00 -4.81
CA GLY A 356 1.03 -13.84 -4.02
C GLY A 356 2.52 -13.47 -4.18
N ILE A 357 3.32 -14.44 -4.60
CA ILE A 357 4.79 -14.29 -4.78
C ILE A 357 5.18 -13.95 -6.23
N MET A 358 4.22 -13.76 -7.13
CA MET A 358 4.49 -13.56 -8.55
C MET A 358 4.94 -12.13 -8.86
N TYR A 359 5.89 -12.03 -9.80
CA TYR A 359 6.32 -10.79 -10.44
C TYR A 359 5.93 -10.83 -11.92
N GLY A 360 5.68 -9.65 -12.51
CA GLY A 360 5.36 -9.50 -13.93
C GLY A 360 6.37 -8.61 -14.63
N ARG A 361 6.74 -8.98 -15.86
CA ARG A 361 7.57 -8.18 -16.77
C ARG A 361 6.67 -7.36 -17.70
N THR A 362 7.06 -6.13 -18.01
CA THR A 362 6.43 -5.33 -19.07
C THR A 362 7.14 -5.57 -20.40
N THR A 363 6.61 -6.46 -21.23
CA THR A 363 7.24 -6.89 -22.52
C THR A 363 6.40 -6.61 -23.76
N GLU A 364 5.14 -6.20 -23.59
CA GLU A 364 4.23 -5.89 -24.69
C GLU A 364 3.35 -4.70 -24.31
N ALA A 365 3.04 -3.85 -25.28
CA ALA A 365 2.06 -2.77 -25.15
C ALA A 365 1.32 -2.53 -26.48
N PHE A 366 0.25 -1.75 -26.44
CA PHE A 366 -0.41 -1.17 -27.61
C PHE A 366 -0.84 0.25 -27.26
N GLU A 367 -1.01 1.10 -28.28
CA GLU A 367 -1.34 2.51 -28.10
C GLU A 367 -2.81 2.78 -28.43
N ILE A 368 -3.49 3.51 -27.54
CA ILE A 368 -4.85 4.02 -27.73
C ILE A 368 -4.83 5.50 -27.38
N THR A 369 -5.26 6.36 -28.31
CA THR A 369 -5.36 7.80 -28.08
C THR A 369 -6.52 8.09 -27.13
N ARG A 370 -6.35 9.08 -26.24
CA ARG A 370 -7.45 9.59 -25.43
C ARG A 370 -8.51 10.21 -26.36
N PRO A 371 -9.77 9.75 -26.31
CA PRO A 371 -10.85 10.36 -27.10
C PRO A 371 -11.13 11.79 -26.67
N ASP A 372 -11.45 12.63 -27.64
CA ASP A 372 -12.00 13.97 -27.43
C ASP A 372 -13.52 13.97 -27.62
N PHE A 373 -14.24 14.53 -26.66
CA PHE A 373 -15.70 14.49 -26.66
C PHE A 373 -16.31 15.32 -27.80
N GLU A 374 -15.75 16.49 -28.10
CA GLU A 374 -16.29 17.35 -29.15
C GLU A 374 -15.92 16.82 -30.54
N LYS A 375 -14.63 16.50 -30.73
CA LYS A 375 -14.09 16.13 -32.03
C LYS A 375 -14.40 14.68 -32.41
N ASP A 376 -14.16 13.72 -31.52
CA ASP A 376 -14.18 12.30 -31.88
C ASP A 376 -15.57 11.69 -31.67
N ILE A 377 -16.34 12.17 -30.68
CA ILE A 377 -17.72 11.75 -30.44
C ILE A 377 -18.73 12.62 -31.22
N GLY A 378 -18.39 13.86 -31.56
CA GLY A 378 -19.32 14.82 -32.18
C GLY A 378 -20.12 15.63 -31.17
N GLY A 379 -19.55 15.84 -29.97
CA GLY A 379 -20.17 16.60 -28.89
C GLY A 379 -21.46 15.95 -28.41
N ARG A 380 -22.41 16.80 -28.00
CA ARG A 380 -23.67 16.34 -27.40
C ARG A 380 -24.55 15.56 -28.38
N GLU A 381 -24.62 16.00 -29.64
CA GLU A 381 -25.45 15.36 -30.67
C GLU A 381 -24.97 13.93 -30.97
N GLY A 382 -23.66 13.76 -31.17
CA GLY A 382 -23.08 12.43 -31.41
C GLY A 382 -23.24 11.50 -30.21
N TYR A 383 -23.12 12.03 -28.99
CA TYR A 383 -23.44 11.26 -27.77
C TYR A 383 -24.92 10.81 -27.75
N GLU A 384 -25.86 11.69 -28.06
CA GLU A 384 -27.30 11.36 -28.04
C GLU A 384 -27.65 10.29 -29.08
N ALA A 385 -27.01 10.32 -30.26
CA ALA A 385 -27.14 9.27 -31.26
C ALA A 385 -26.63 7.91 -30.75
N LEU A 386 -25.47 7.89 -30.09
CA LEU A 386 -24.91 6.67 -29.49
C LEU A 386 -25.80 6.12 -28.36
N ALA A 387 -26.30 6.99 -27.49
CA ALA A 387 -27.20 6.59 -26.40
C ALA A 387 -28.50 5.99 -26.93
N LYS A 388 -29.10 6.60 -27.95
CA LYS A 388 -30.31 6.07 -28.60
C LYS A 388 -30.05 4.70 -29.23
N ALA A 389 -28.93 4.53 -29.93
CA ALA A 389 -28.56 3.25 -30.52
C ALA A 389 -28.35 2.16 -29.45
N ALA A 390 -27.78 2.51 -28.30
CA ALA A 390 -27.61 1.59 -27.19
C ALA A 390 -28.95 1.16 -26.58
N ASP A 391 -29.89 2.09 -26.41
CA ASP A 391 -31.24 1.79 -25.90
C ASP A 391 -32.02 0.87 -26.84
N GLU A 392 -31.91 1.09 -28.16
CA GLU A 392 -32.52 0.21 -29.17
C GLU A 392 -31.92 -1.20 -29.12
N LYS A 393 -30.59 -1.31 -28.98
CA LYS A 393 -29.90 -2.60 -28.83
C LYS A 393 -30.36 -3.35 -27.59
N ASN A 394 -30.43 -2.67 -26.44
CA ASN A 394 -30.83 -3.28 -25.16
C ASN A 394 -32.30 -3.72 -25.12
N LYS A 395 -33.19 -3.11 -25.90
CA LYS A 395 -34.59 -3.55 -26.03
C LYS A 395 -34.76 -4.78 -26.92
N SER A 396 -33.79 -5.02 -27.81
CA SER A 396 -33.81 -6.13 -28.77
C SER A 396 -33.13 -7.42 -28.28
N SER A 397 -32.32 -7.30 -27.22
CA SER A 397 -31.63 -8.38 -26.49
C SER A 397 -32.39 -8.78 -25.25
#